data_AF-A0A6A6NIU3-F1
#
_entry.id   AF-A0A6A6NIU3-F1
#
_cell.length_a   1.000
_cell.length_b   1.000
_cell.length_c   1.000
_cell.angle_alpha   90.00
_cell.angle_beta   90.00
_cell.angle_gamma   90.00
#
_symmetry.space_group_name_H-M   'P 1'
#
loop_
_entity.id
_entity.type
_entity.pdbx_description
1 polymer ?
#
loop_
_entity_poly.entity_id
_entity_poly.type
_entity_poly.pdbx_seq_one_letter_code
_entity_poly.pdbx_strand_id
1 'polypeptide(L)'
;MGLKIMVMVCFFGIKKESFRVGRAVLPKFFLEDVGLEAFEVLKRGGTKVAVSDFPQVMIESFLRDYLEIDCVVGRELKSVCGYFVGLMEQKKKDILPLEKILGVGEEKTINQDVIGISCFNRSIDHHLFSHCKTRGSWQYLPRDKCPNPLIFHDGRLALRPTPLATLALFMWLPFSFILVPIRLVAALTLPYSISIPLLTFSGFRCTISKPKTSGYSPPTPKENKPKKGLLYVCNHRTLLDPLYLSFSLKKDLTAVTYSLSRMSEILSPIRTVRLTRNRDEDGKMMEKLLSQGDLVVCPEGTTCREPYLLRFSPLFSEMSDEIVPVALDAHVSMFYGTTAGGLKCLDPLSF
;
A
#
# COMPACT_ATOMS: atom_id res chain seq x y z
N MET A 1 31.23 -3.95 -4.17
CA MET A 1 30.74 -5.00 -5.10
C MET A 1 29.27 -5.32 -4.87
N GLY A 2 28.82 -5.53 -3.62
CA GLY A 2 27.43 -5.89 -3.28
C GLY A 2 26.34 -5.03 -3.92
N LEU A 3 26.41 -3.70 -3.81
CA LEU A 3 25.40 -2.81 -4.42
C LEU A 3 25.30 -2.97 -5.96
N LYS A 4 26.42 -3.19 -6.66
CA LYS A 4 26.40 -3.42 -8.12
C LYS A 4 25.67 -4.72 -8.46
N ILE A 5 25.88 -5.78 -7.66
CA ILE A 5 25.18 -7.07 -7.82
C ILE A 5 23.69 -6.89 -7.55
N MET A 6 23.31 -6.19 -6.47
CA MET A 6 21.92 -5.92 -6.15
C MET A 6 21.23 -5.13 -7.26
N VAL A 7 21.87 -4.10 -7.80
CA VAL A 7 21.31 -3.34 -8.91
C VAL A 7 21.15 -4.20 -10.16
N MET A 8 22.10 -5.09 -10.45
CA MET A 8 21.97 -6.04 -11.56
C MET A 8 20.73 -6.91 -11.37
N VAL A 9 20.62 -7.59 -10.22
CA VAL A 9 19.50 -8.50 -9.93
C VAL A 9 18.15 -7.78 -9.92
N CYS A 10 18.09 -6.57 -9.36
CA CYS A 10 16.84 -5.85 -9.19
C CYS A 10 16.35 -5.14 -10.46
N PHE A 11 17.25 -4.71 -11.36
CA PHE A 11 16.87 -3.83 -12.48
C PHE A 11 17.04 -4.46 -13.86
N PHE A 12 17.83 -5.52 -14.01
CA PHE A 12 18.07 -6.10 -15.32
C PHE A 12 16.76 -6.55 -15.99
N GLY A 13 16.50 -6.05 -17.20
CA GLY A 13 15.31 -6.39 -17.99
C GLY A 13 14.02 -5.67 -17.57
N ILE A 14 14.06 -4.76 -16.60
CA ILE A 14 12.89 -3.96 -16.23
C ILE A 14 12.69 -2.82 -17.24
N LYS A 15 11.46 -2.65 -17.72
CA LYS A 15 11.07 -1.53 -18.59
C LYS A 15 11.15 -0.21 -17.79
N LYS A 16 11.87 0.78 -18.30
CA LYS A 16 12.12 2.06 -17.60
C LYS A 16 10.83 2.77 -17.17
N GLU A 17 9.82 2.73 -18.02
CA GLU A 17 8.50 3.31 -17.80
C GLU A 17 7.63 2.52 -16.80
N SER A 18 7.82 1.19 -16.65
CA SER A 18 7.08 0.41 -15.65
C SER A 18 7.63 0.57 -14.24
N PHE A 19 8.86 1.06 -14.08
CA PHE A 19 9.46 1.31 -12.77
C PHE A 19 8.75 2.42 -11.96
N ARG A 20 7.76 3.11 -12.52
CA ARG A 20 6.81 3.94 -11.75
C ARG A 20 6.23 3.19 -10.55
N VAL A 21 6.07 1.86 -10.62
CA VAL A 21 5.62 1.03 -9.49
C VAL A 21 6.60 1.10 -8.31
N GLY A 22 7.90 1.14 -8.57
CA GLY A 22 8.91 1.33 -7.52
C GLY A 22 8.72 2.64 -6.75
N ARG A 23 8.29 3.70 -7.43
CA ARG A 23 8.00 5.00 -6.79
C ARG A 23 6.80 4.96 -5.85
N ALA A 24 5.85 4.06 -6.08
CA ALA A 24 4.69 3.88 -5.21
C ALA A 24 5.00 2.97 -4.00
N VAL A 25 5.91 2.00 -4.17
CA VAL A 25 6.18 0.96 -3.16
C VAL A 25 7.35 1.30 -2.23
N LEU A 26 8.46 1.79 -2.79
CA LEU A 26 9.69 2.04 -2.02
C LEU A 26 9.54 3.08 -0.90
N PRO A 27 8.77 4.19 -1.06
CA PRO A 27 8.62 5.16 0.02
C PRO A 27 8.08 4.56 1.31
N LYS A 28 7.23 3.53 1.24
CA LYS A 28 6.75 2.81 2.43
C LYS A 28 7.91 2.31 3.28
N PHE A 29 8.86 1.62 2.67
CA PHE A 29 9.97 1.00 3.38
C PHE A 29 11.04 2.02 3.78
N PHE A 30 11.27 3.05 2.98
CA PHE A 30 12.24 4.09 3.32
C PHE A 30 11.77 4.98 4.46
N LEU A 31 10.48 5.30 4.55
CA LEU A 31 9.92 6.07 5.66
C LEU A 31 10.08 5.38 7.02
N GLU A 32 10.05 4.04 7.04
CA GLU A 32 10.28 3.26 8.26
C GLU A 32 11.71 3.40 8.80
N ASP A 33 12.65 3.92 8.02
CA ASP A 33 14.05 4.12 8.43
C ASP A 33 14.40 5.61 8.65
N VAL A 34 13.43 6.53 8.52
CA VAL A 34 13.71 7.97 8.72
C VAL A 34 13.80 8.28 10.20
N GLY A 35 14.90 8.90 10.62
CA GLY A 35 15.05 9.43 11.97
C GLY A 35 14.34 10.77 12.14
N LEU A 36 13.56 10.91 13.20
CA LEU A 36 12.87 12.14 13.57
C LEU A 36 13.84 13.31 13.74
N GLU A 37 14.98 13.08 14.39
CA GLU A 37 15.96 14.13 14.69
C GLU A 37 16.61 14.67 13.42
N ALA A 38 16.91 13.79 12.46
CA ALA A 38 17.47 14.18 11.17
C ALA A 38 16.43 14.95 10.34
N PHE A 39 15.18 14.50 10.39
CA PHE A 39 14.08 15.15 9.68
C PHE A 39 13.76 16.55 10.24
N GLU A 40 13.80 16.75 11.55
CA GLU A 40 13.60 18.06 12.17
C GLU A 40 14.71 19.05 11.82
N VAL A 41 15.96 18.59 11.73
CA VAL A 41 17.08 19.41 11.27
C VAL A 41 16.90 19.77 9.79
N LEU A 42 16.53 18.79 8.96
CA LEU A 42 16.26 18.99 7.54
C LEU A 42 15.17 20.06 7.32
N LYS A 43 14.08 20.00 8.08
CA LYS A 43 12.97 20.97 8.01
C LYS A 43 13.38 22.42 8.33
N ARG A 44 14.45 22.62 9.11
CA ARG A 44 14.97 23.95 9.43
C ARG A 44 15.91 24.51 8.36
N GLY A 45 16.41 23.64 7.47
CA GLY A 45 17.26 24.05 6.37
C GLY A 45 16.47 24.76 5.27
N GLY A 46 17.08 25.76 4.63
CA GLY A 46 16.53 26.40 3.43
C GLY A 46 16.63 25.47 2.23
N THR A 47 17.80 25.46 1.57
CA THR A 47 18.09 24.57 0.44
C THR A 47 18.54 23.20 0.92
N LYS A 48 17.87 22.14 0.47
CA LYS A 48 18.10 20.76 0.89
C LYS A 48 18.61 19.94 -0.29
N VAL A 49 19.80 19.35 -0.13
CA VAL A 49 20.43 18.50 -1.14
C VAL A 49 20.69 17.10 -0.55
N ALA A 50 20.22 16.06 -1.24
CA ALA A 50 20.48 14.68 -0.86
C ALA A 50 21.43 14.03 -1.87
N VAL A 51 22.54 13.50 -1.37
CA VAL A 51 23.53 12.77 -2.19
C VAL A 51 23.51 11.31 -1.77
N SER A 52 23.42 10.41 -2.76
CA SER A 52 23.32 8.98 -2.49
C SER A 52 24.04 8.15 -3.53
N ASP A 53 24.61 7.05 -3.05
CA ASP A 53 25.22 6.03 -3.89
C ASP A 53 24.17 5.08 -4.51
N PHE A 54 22.90 5.17 -4.12
CA PHE A 54 21.82 4.37 -4.70
C PHE A 54 21.41 4.87 -6.09
N PRO A 55 20.77 4.01 -6.90
CA PRO A 55 20.12 4.46 -8.12
C PRO A 55 19.14 5.62 -7.86
N GLN A 56 19.30 6.74 -8.55
CA GLN A 56 18.48 7.94 -8.34
C GLN A 56 16.98 7.61 -8.48
N VAL A 57 16.64 6.82 -9.49
CA VAL A 57 15.26 6.41 -9.78
C VAL A 57 14.56 5.74 -8.58
N MET A 58 15.30 5.08 -7.68
CA MET A 58 14.74 4.41 -6.50
C MET A 58 14.36 5.39 -5.40
N ILE A 59 15.17 6.42 -5.19
CA ILE A 59 15.11 7.28 -3.99
C ILE A 59 14.48 8.63 -4.27
N GLU A 60 14.44 9.07 -5.53
CA GLU A 60 14.04 10.43 -5.89
C GLU A 60 12.62 10.79 -5.44
N SER A 61 11.63 9.95 -5.69
CA SER A 61 10.24 10.22 -5.28
C SER A 61 10.13 10.26 -3.76
N PHE A 62 10.77 9.32 -3.06
CA PHE A 62 10.79 9.32 -1.60
C PHE A 62 11.39 10.62 -1.03
N LEU A 63 12.56 11.02 -1.52
CA LEU A 63 13.28 12.19 -1.01
C LEU A 63 12.57 13.50 -1.35
N ARG A 64 12.04 13.65 -2.57
CA ARG A 64 11.30 14.86 -2.97
C ARG A 64 9.92 14.93 -2.31
N ASP A 65 9.13 13.86 -2.41
CA ASP A 65 7.71 13.90 -2.04
C ASP A 65 7.50 13.81 -0.52
N TYR A 66 8.40 13.16 0.23
CA TYR A 66 8.22 12.94 1.67
C TYR A 66 9.24 13.65 2.56
N LEU A 67 10.45 13.91 2.06
CA LEU A 67 11.47 14.66 2.81
C LEU A 67 11.65 16.10 2.29
N GLU A 68 10.89 16.51 1.28
CA GLU A 68 10.96 17.85 0.67
C GLU A 68 12.38 18.24 0.25
N ILE A 69 13.16 17.29 -0.29
CA ILE A 69 14.50 17.57 -0.80
C ILE A 69 14.40 18.28 -2.14
N ASP A 70 15.09 19.41 -2.29
CA ASP A 70 15.06 20.23 -3.50
C ASP A 70 15.88 19.60 -4.64
N CYS A 71 17.07 19.07 -4.29
CA CYS A 71 17.96 18.42 -5.24
C CYS A 71 18.39 17.03 -4.77
N VAL A 72 18.13 16.02 -5.58
CA VAL A 72 18.56 14.64 -5.35
C VAL A 72 19.64 14.29 -6.35
N VAL A 73 20.80 13.87 -5.85
CA VAL A 73 21.94 13.42 -6.64
C VAL A 73 22.18 11.94 -6.33
N GLY A 74 21.67 11.08 -7.21
CA GLY A 74 21.88 9.63 -7.14
C GLY A 74 22.73 9.11 -8.29
N ARG A 75 22.93 7.79 -8.37
CA ARG A 75 23.54 7.15 -9.54
C ARG A 75 22.52 6.89 -10.63
N GLU A 76 22.87 7.21 -11.87
CA GLU A 76 22.03 6.90 -13.03
C GLU A 76 22.14 5.43 -13.43
N LEU A 77 21.02 4.84 -13.87
CA LEU A 77 20.97 3.48 -14.42
C LEU A 77 21.10 3.51 -15.94
N LYS A 78 21.95 2.62 -16.46
CA LYS A 78 22.06 2.41 -17.91
C LYS A 78 20.80 1.73 -18.43
N SER A 79 20.28 2.23 -19.54
CA SER A 79 19.14 1.65 -20.26
C SER A 79 19.42 1.52 -21.75
N VAL A 80 18.96 0.43 -22.36
CA VAL A 80 19.03 0.17 -23.80
C VAL A 80 17.63 -0.22 -24.28
N CYS A 81 17.17 0.37 -25.39
CA CYS A 81 15.83 0.12 -25.96
C CYS A 81 14.66 0.31 -24.95
N GLY A 82 14.81 1.20 -23.97
CA GLY A 82 13.78 1.43 -22.94
C GLY A 82 13.80 0.45 -21.76
N TYR A 83 14.76 -0.47 -21.70
CA TYR A 83 14.93 -1.43 -20.61
C TYR A 83 16.23 -1.15 -19.83
N PHE A 84 16.18 -1.34 -18.51
CA PHE A 84 17.36 -1.22 -17.67
C PHE A 84 18.30 -2.41 -17.85
N VAL A 85 19.61 -2.13 -17.92
CA VAL A 85 20.67 -3.14 -18.12
C VAL A 85 21.24 -3.63 -16.78
N GLY A 86 20.70 -3.18 -15.64
CA GLY A 86 21.20 -3.58 -14.32
C GLY A 86 22.59 -3.03 -13.98
N LEU A 87 23.08 -2.05 -14.75
CA LEU A 87 24.38 -1.40 -14.53
C LEU A 87 24.16 0.08 -14.23
N MET A 88 24.90 0.61 -13.27
CA MET A 88 24.94 2.05 -13.00
C MET A 88 26.00 2.72 -13.88
N GLU A 89 25.80 4.01 -14.16
CA GLU A 89 26.87 4.86 -14.67
C GLU A 89 28.05 4.89 -13.68
N GLN A 90 29.26 5.08 -14.22
CA GLN A 90 30.41 5.29 -13.35
C GLN A 90 30.21 6.58 -12.55
N LYS A 91 30.75 6.62 -11.32
CA LYS A 91 30.73 7.84 -10.53
C LYS A 91 31.44 8.92 -11.34
N LYS A 92 30.69 9.90 -11.83
CA LYS A 92 31.29 11.13 -12.33
C LYS A 92 32.01 11.75 -11.13
N LYS A 93 33.32 11.98 -11.26
CA LYS A 93 34.11 12.71 -10.26
C LYS A 93 33.77 14.21 -10.26
N ASP A 94 32.84 14.64 -11.09
CA ASP A 94 32.53 16.05 -11.30
C ASP A 94 31.76 16.60 -10.11
N ILE A 95 32.53 17.29 -9.27
CA ILE A 95 32.17 18.10 -8.11
C ILE A 95 31.38 19.37 -8.53
N LEU A 96 31.48 19.75 -9.81
CA LEU A 96 30.93 20.98 -10.39
C LEU A 96 29.43 21.20 -10.21
N PRO A 97 28.54 20.18 -10.27
CA PRO A 97 27.11 20.39 -10.08
C PRO A 97 26.77 20.72 -8.63
N LEU A 98 27.40 20.05 -7.65
CA LEU A 98 27.09 20.27 -6.24
C LEU A 98 27.61 21.62 -5.73
N GLU A 99 28.82 22.02 -6.14
CA GLU A 99 29.39 23.32 -5.78
C GLU A 99 28.60 24.48 -6.39
N LYS A 100 28.07 24.32 -7.62
CA LYS A 100 27.16 25.31 -8.22
C LYS A 100 25.81 25.37 -7.53
N ILE A 101 25.24 24.22 -7.16
CA ILE A 101 23.93 24.15 -6.48
C ILE A 101 24.01 24.71 -5.05
N LEU A 102 25.13 24.49 -4.36
CA LEU A 102 25.41 25.05 -3.03
C LEU A 102 26.03 26.46 -3.10
N GLY A 103 26.28 27.01 -4.29
CA GLY A 103 26.83 28.36 -4.47
C GLY A 103 28.26 28.54 -3.94
N VAL A 104 29.04 27.46 -3.83
CA VAL A 104 30.41 27.44 -3.27
C VAL A 104 31.47 27.83 -4.33
N GLY A 105 31.10 27.82 -5.61
CA GLY A 105 31.98 28.24 -6.71
C GLY A 105 31.84 29.72 -7.04
N GLU A 106 32.93 30.45 -6.84
CA GLU A 106 33.22 31.85 -7.24
C GLU A 106 32.96 32.94 -6.16
N GLU A 107 34.03 33.22 -5.40
CA GLU A 107 34.38 34.52 -4.78
C GLU A 107 33.31 35.32 -4.01
N LYS A 108 32.37 34.66 -3.34
CA LYS A 108 31.66 35.30 -2.23
C LYS A 108 31.64 34.41 -0.99
N THR A 109 32.53 34.76 -0.07
CA THR A 109 32.43 34.51 1.36
C THR A 109 31.02 34.92 1.83
N ILE A 110 30.11 33.95 1.90
CA ILE A 110 28.90 34.04 2.70
C ILE A 110 28.93 32.80 3.57
N ASN A 111 28.99 33.00 4.88
CA ASN A 111 28.81 31.98 5.92
C ASN A 111 27.48 31.25 5.67
N GLN A 112 27.48 30.24 4.79
CA GLN A 112 26.40 29.28 4.73
C GLN A 112 26.75 28.19 5.72
N ASP A 113 26.00 28.13 6.82
CA ASP A 113 26.07 27.03 7.78
C ASP A 113 25.58 25.75 7.08
N VAL A 114 26.50 25.05 6.42
CA VAL A 114 26.22 23.76 5.78
C VAL A 114 26.17 22.69 6.87
N ILE A 115 24.97 22.17 7.13
CA ILE A 115 24.76 21.05 8.04
C ILE A 115 24.75 19.76 7.24
N GLY A 116 25.78 18.94 7.43
CA GLY A 116 25.84 17.61 6.85
C GLY A 116 25.18 16.55 7.76
N ILE A 117 24.34 15.69 7.19
CA ILE A 117 23.78 14.51 7.86
C ILE A 117 24.24 13.28 7.07
N SER A 118 24.97 12.37 7.71
CA SER A 118 25.47 11.14 7.09
C SER A 118 25.22 9.94 7.97
N CYS A 119 24.85 8.81 7.35
CA CYS A 119 24.65 7.52 8.02
C CYS A 119 25.94 6.68 8.15
N PHE A 120 27.08 7.16 7.63
CA PHE A 120 28.34 6.42 7.64
C PHE A 120 29.37 7.05 8.60
N ASN A 121 29.99 6.21 9.43
CA ASN A 121 31.20 6.57 10.20
C ASN A 121 32.45 6.77 9.34
N ARG A 122 32.41 6.32 8.08
CA ARG A 122 33.45 6.63 7.09
C ARG A 122 32.93 7.79 6.26
N SER A 123 33.63 8.91 6.32
CA SER A 123 33.48 10.00 5.37
C SER A 123 33.53 9.38 3.97
N ILE A 124 32.44 9.48 3.22
CA ILE A 124 32.55 9.36 1.76
C ILE A 124 33.60 10.42 1.38
N ASP A 125 34.56 10.08 0.52
CA ASP A 125 35.76 10.86 0.17
C ASP A 125 35.49 12.25 -0.47
N HIS A 126 34.36 12.89 -0.17
CA HIS A 126 34.00 14.22 -0.60
C HIS A 126 34.20 15.24 0.53
N HIS A 127 34.87 16.35 0.21
CA HIS A 127 35.13 17.47 1.11
C HIS A 127 33.87 18.02 1.81
N LEU A 128 32.69 17.88 1.21
CA LEU A 128 31.40 18.32 1.78
C LEU A 128 30.94 17.53 3.01
N PHE A 129 31.36 16.26 3.18
CA PHE A 129 30.99 15.46 4.35
C PHE A 129 31.88 15.72 5.58
N SER A 130 32.90 16.58 5.46
CA SER A 130 33.73 16.99 6.59
C SER A 130 32.94 17.77 7.66
N HIS A 131 31.84 18.43 7.26
CA HIS A 131 30.94 19.17 8.14
C HIS A 131 29.78 18.34 8.72
N CYS A 132 29.77 17.01 8.50
CA CYS A 132 28.71 16.14 8.99
C CYS A 132 28.83 15.87 10.49
N LYS A 133 27.77 16.17 11.26
CA LYS A 133 27.67 15.71 12.65
C LYS A 133 27.05 14.33 12.71
N THR A 134 27.76 13.35 13.26
CA THR A 134 27.18 12.05 13.63
C THR A 134 26.30 12.24 14.86
N ARG A 135 25.09 11.66 14.88
CA ARG A 135 24.21 11.72 16.06
C ARG A 135 23.86 10.31 16.52
N GLY A 136 23.86 10.13 17.84
CA GLY A 136 23.37 8.95 18.54
C GLY A 136 21.99 9.18 19.14
N SER A 137 21.27 8.07 19.39
CA SER A 137 19.83 7.95 19.66
C SER A 137 18.97 8.29 18.44
N TRP A 138 18.31 7.27 17.87
CA TRP A 138 17.50 7.37 16.65
C TRP A 138 16.05 7.01 16.98
N GLN A 139 15.15 7.98 16.94
CA GLN A 139 13.71 7.72 16.99
C GLN A 139 13.15 7.69 15.58
N TYR A 140 12.32 6.70 15.27
CA TYR A 140 11.65 6.62 13.98
C TYR A 140 10.66 7.79 13.82
N LEU A 141 10.64 8.38 12.63
CA LEU A 141 9.72 9.45 12.27
C LEU A 141 8.27 8.93 12.35
N PRO A 142 7.43 9.52 13.23
CA PRO A 142 6.00 9.21 13.27
C PRO A 142 5.33 9.58 11.95
N ARG A 143 4.44 8.72 11.43
CA ARG A 143 3.80 8.91 10.10
C ARG A 143 2.96 10.18 10.01
N ASP A 144 2.41 10.63 11.13
CA ASP A 144 1.63 11.86 11.29
C ASP A 144 2.46 13.14 11.12
N LYS A 145 3.79 13.06 11.27
CA LYS A 145 4.70 14.20 11.08
C LYS A 145 5.24 14.32 9.65
N CYS A 146 4.98 13.33 8.79
CA CYS A 146 5.35 13.37 7.39
C CYS A 146 4.56 14.48 6.66
N PRO A 147 5.17 15.23 5.71
CA PRO A 147 4.49 16.31 5.01
C PRO A 147 3.31 15.82 4.18
N ASN A 148 3.48 14.66 3.55
CA ASN A 148 2.45 14.00 2.75
C ASN A 148 2.08 12.65 3.37
N PRO A 149 0.77 12.32 3.45
CA PRO A 149 0.34 10.99 3.88
C PRO A 149 0.79 9.95 2.84
N LEU A 150 1.36 8.84 3.33
CA LEU A 150 1.84 7.75 2.47
C LEU A 150 0.67 7.00 1.84
N ILE A 151 0.34 7.28 0.60
CA ILE A 151 -0.73 6.57 -0.11
C ILE A 151 -0.18 5.26 -0.70
N PHE A 152 -0.32 4.16 0.05
CA PHE A 152 0.17 2.85 -0.35
C PHE A 152 -0.96 1.88 -0.75
N HIS A 153 -1.10 1.66 -2.06
CA HIS A 153 -2.14 0.79 -2.64
C HIS A 153 -1.59 -0.34 -3.51
N ASP A 154 -0.30 -0.33 -3.82
CA ASP A 154 0.30 -1.24 -4.80
C ASP A 154 1.44 -2.09 -4.22
N GLY A 155 1.69 -3.25 -4.81
CA GLY A 155 2.71 -4.21 -4.36
C GLY A 155 2.13 -5.32 -3.47
N ARG A 156 2.60 -6.55 -3.66
CA ARG A 156 2.09 -7.74 -2.94
C ARG A 156 2.78 -7.99 -1.62
N LEU A 157 4.02 -7.55 -1.45
CA LEU A 157 4.80 -7.85 -0.25
C LEU A 157 4.43 -6.89 0.89
N ALA A 158 3.90 -7.45 1.98
CA ALA A 158 3.59 -6.69 3.20
C ALA A 158 4.81 -6.57 4.10
N LEU A 159 5.56 -7.67 4.21
CA LEU A 159 6.77 -7.77 5.02
C LEU A 159 7.93 -6.95 4.43
N ARG A 160 8.79 -6.45 5.29
CA ARG A 160 10.09 -5.90 4.89
C ARG A 160 11.03 -7.06 4.55
N PRO A 161 11.66 -7.10 3.37
CA PRO A 161 12.47 -8.24 2.91
C PRO A 161 13.84 -8.26 3.60
N THR A 162 13.87 -8.56 4.90
CA THR A 162 15.09 -8.91 5.62
C THR A 162 15.52 -10.32 5.22
N PRO A 163 16.81 -10.70 5.37
CA PRO A 163 17.26 -12.05 5.03
C PRO A 163 16.45 -13.15 5.72
N LEU A 164 16.15 -12.97 7.02
CA LEU A 164 15.36 -13.92 7.81
C LEU A 164 13.90 -13.97 7.34
N ALA A 165 13.27 -12.81 7.13
CA ALA A 165 11.89 -12.77 6.66
C ALA A 165 11.74 -13.33 5.24
N THR A 166 12.77 -13.15 4.40
CA THR A 166 12.83 -13.71 3.05
C THR A 166 13.00 -15.23 3.09
N LEU A 167 13.84 -15.74 3.99
CA LEU A 167 13.95 -17.18 4.21
C LEU A 167 12.62 -17.79 4.69
N ALA A 168 11.98 -17.16 5.68
CA ALA A 168 10.67 -17.58 6.17
C ALA A 168 9.62 -17.56 5.06
N LEU A 169 9.63 -16.53 4.21
CA LEU A 169 8.76 -16.42 3.04
C LEU A 169 8.93 -17.61 2.09
N PHE A 170 10.17 -17.94 1.73
CA PHE A 170 10.44 -19.05 0.81
C PHE A 170 10.11 -20.42 1.40
N MET A 171 10.28 -20.60 2.71
CA MET A 171 9.87 -21.83 3.39
C MET A 171 8.34 -21.96 3.48
N TRP A 172 7.63 -20.84 3.68
CA TRP A 172 6.17 -20.82 3.75
C TRP A 172 5.48 -20.98 2.40
N LEU A 173 6.10 -20.48 1.33
CA LEU A 173 5.52 -20.46 -0.02
C LEU A 173 4.99 -21.82 -0.53
N PRO A 174 5.73 -22.95 -0.46
CA PRO A 174 5.21 -24.25 -0.88
C PRO A 174 4.03 -24.73 -0.04
N PHE A 175 4.04 -24.46 1.28
CA PHE A 175 2.93 -24.79 2.15
C PHE A 175 1.68 -23.95 1.83
N SER A 176 1.87 -22.66 1.58
CA SER A 176 0.81 -21.74 1.18
C SER A 176 0.13 -22.20 -0.11
N PHE A 177 0.89 -22.72 -1.08
CA PHE A 177 0.35 -23.18 -2.35
C PHE A 177 -0.66 -24.34 -2.19
N ILE A 178 -0.49 -25.17 -1.16
CA ILE A 178 -1.40 -26.27 -0.81
C ILE A 178 -2.55 -25.78 0.10
N LEU A 179 -2.24 -24.88 1.04
CA LEU A 179 -3.21 -24.41 2.03
C LEU A 179 -4.34 -23.57 1.40
N VAL A 180 -4.00 -22.71 0.45
CA VAL A 180 -4.93 -21.82 -0.24
C VAL A 180 -6.08 -22.56 -0.93
N PRO A 181 -5.86 -23.59 -1.79
CA PRO A 181 -6.97 -24.32 -2.40
C PRO A 181 -7.82 -25.07 -1.36
N ILE A 182 -7.23 -25.59 -0.28
CA ILE A 182 -8.00 -26.22 0.82
C ILE A 182 -8.96 -25.21 1.46
N ARG A 183 -8.46 -24.02 1.78
CA ARG A 183 -9.27 -22.92 2.34
C ARG A 183 -10.39 -22.50 1.39
N LEU A 184 -10.08 -22.41 0.10
CA LEU A 184 -11.05 -22.06 -0.92
C LEU A 184 -12.17 -23.11 -1.03
N VAL A 185 -11.81 -24.40 -1.12
CA VAL A 185 -12.80 -25.49 -1.17
C VAL A 185 -13.66 -25.49 0.10
N ALA A 186 -13.05 -25.30 1.27
CA ALA A 186 -13.79 -25.22 2.53
C ALA A 186 -14.76 -24.03 2.55
N ALA A 187 -14.36 -22.87 2.04
CA ALA A 187 -15.19 -21.67 1.97
C ALA A 187 -16.36 -21.80 0.97
N LEU A 188 -16.18 -22.54 -0.13
CA LEU A 188 -17.18 -22.71 -1.18
C LEU A 188 -18.16 -23.86 -0.95
N THR A 189 -17.74 -24.92 -0.28
CA THR A 189 -18.53 -26.17 -0.19
C THR A 189 -19.16 -26.40 1.18
N LEU A 190 -18.60 -25.83 2.26
CA LEU A 190 -19.05 -26.10 3.62
C LEU A 190 -19.95 -24.97 4.15
N PRO A 191 -20.97 -25.29 4.97
CA PRO A 191 -21.78 -24.28 5.64
C PRO A 191 -20.94 -23.47 6.63
N TYR A 192 -21.38 -22.24 6.93
CA TYR A 192 -20.67 -21.30 7.83
C TYR A 192 -20.33 -21.89 9.20
N SER A 193 -21.13 -22.84 9.72
CA SER A 193 -20.86 -23.51 10.99
C SER A 193 -19.57 -24.34 10.99
N ILE A 194 -19.16 -24.87 9.83
CA ILE A 194 -17.97 -25.72 9.68
C ILE A 194 -16.84 -24.94 9.01
N SER A 195 -17.13 -24.09 8.01
CA SER A 195 -16.10 -23.34 7.29
C SER A 195 -15.39 -22.33 8.19
N ILE A 196 -16.11 -21.61 9.05
CA ILE A 196 -15.53 -20.61 9.97
C ILE A 196 -14.48 -21.21 10.91
N PRO A 197 -14.74 -22.29 11.69
CA PRO A 197 -13.72 -22.85 12.57
C PRO A 197 -12.53 -23.44 11.79
N LEU A 198 -12.76 -24.01 10.60
CA LEU A 198 -11.70 -24.58 9.76
C LEU A 198 -10.78 -23.49 9.20
N LEU A 199 -11.36 -22.39 8.69
CA LEU A 199 -10.61 -21.21 8.26
C LEU A 199 -9.85 -20.60 9.44
N THR A 200 -10.48 -20.51 10.62
CA THR A 200 -9.86 -19.98 11.84
C THR A 200 -8.66 -20.81 12.27
N PHE A 201 -8.80 -22.13 12.30
CA PHE A 201 -7.72 -23.07 12.60
C PHE A 201 -6.56 -22.93 11.61
N SER A 202 -6.87 -22.73 10.32
CA SER A 202 -5.85 -22.54 9.30
C SER A 202 -5.12 -21.19 9.38
N GLY A 203 -5.59 -20.22 10.19
CA GLY A 203 -4.94 -18.92 10.40
C GLY A 203 -5.80 -17.68 10.13
N PHE A 204 -7.06 -17.82 9.69
CA PHE A 204 -7.97 -16.68 9.49
C PHE A 204 -8.58 -16.23 10.81
N ARG A 205 -8.05 -15.16 11.40
CA ARG A 205 -8.59 -14.60 12.64
C ARG A 205 -9.53 -13.45 12.34
N CYS A 206 -10.82 -13.66 12.60
CA CYS A 206 -11.84 -12.61 12.52
C CYS A 206 -12.38 -12.34 13.92
N THR A 207 -12.33 -11.07 14.35
CA THR A 207 -12.92 -10.63 15.62
C THR A 207 -14.05 -9.67 15.31
N ILE A 208 -15.20 -9.90 15.91
CA ILE A 208 -16.40 -9.08 15.68
C ILE A 208 -16.68 -8.33 16.96
N SER A 209 -16.66 -7.00 16.88
CA SER A 209 -17.18 -6.13 17.92
C SER A 209 -18.54 -5.59 17.50
N LYS A 210 -19.55 -5.78 18.33
CA LYS A 210 -20.87 -5.16 18.14
C LYS A 210 -21.05 -4.13 19.26
N PRO A 211 -21.56 -2.92 18.96
CA PRO A 211 -21.83 -1.93 20.00
C PRO A 211 -22.79 -2.53 21.04
N LYS A 212 -22.42 -2.39 22.33
CA LYS A 212 -23.19 -2.93 23.47
C LYS A 212 -24.46 -2.13 23.77
N THR A 213 -24.70 -1.02 23.07
CA THR A 213 -25.88 -0.19 23.25
C THR A 213 -27.11 -0.78 22.56
N SER A 214 -28.01 -1.23 23.42
CA SER A 214 -29.43 -1.53 23.20
C SER A 214 -30.12 -0.61 22.20
N GLY A 215 -30.75 -1.17 21.17
CA GLY A 215 -31.78 -0.48 20.39
C GLY A 215 -31.71 -0.62 18.87
N TYR A 216 -30.55 -0.94 18.28
CA TYR A 216 -30.48 -1.19 16.83
C TYR A 216 -30.83 -2.66 16.51
N SER A 217 -32.10 -2.99 16.70
CA SER A 217 -32.69 -4.08 15.92
C SER A 217 -32.66 -3.63 14.46
N PRO A 218 -32.19 -4.44 13.50
CA PRO A 218 -32.43 -4.11 12.09
C PRO A 218 -33.93 -3.82 11.95
N PRO A 219 -34.31 -2.71 11.31
CA PRO A 219 -35.70 -2.25 11.31
C PRO A 219 -36.59 -3.43 10.93
N THR A 220 -37.51 -3.80 11.82
CA THR A 220 -38.57 -4.72 11.46
C THR A 220 -39.31 -4.11 10.28
N PRO A 221 -39.51 -4.85 9.18
CA PRO A 221 -40.10 -4.29 7.98
C PRO A 221 -41.46 -3.70 8.35
N LYS A 222 -41.60 -2.37 8.21
CA LYS A 222 -42.91 -1.71 8.31
C LYS A 222 -43.80 -2.38 7.28
N GLU A 223 -44.96 -2.89 7.71
CA GLU A 223 -45.89 -3.73 6.91
C GLU A 223 -46.33 -3.10 5.57
N ASN A 224 -46.06 -1.80 5.34
CA ASN A 224 -46.53 -1.04 4.19
C ASN A 224 -45.42 -0.55 3.23
N LYS A 225 -44.15 -0.96 3.37
CA LYS A 225 -43.09 -0.66 2.38
C LYS A 225 -42.59 -1.94 1.70
N PRO A 226 -42.29 -1.92 0.38
CA PRO A 226 -41.63 -3.05 -0.26
C PRO A 226 -40.33 -3.34 0.49
N LYS A 227 -40.07 -4.63 0.76
CA LYS A 227 -38.87 -5.10 1.47
C LYS A 227 -37.62 -4.76 0.64
N LYS A 228 -37.09 -3.56 0.84
CA LYS A 228 -35.79 -3.15 0.30
C LYS A 228 -34.71 -3.77 1.18
N GLY A 229 -33.72 -4.41 0.58
CA GLY A 229 -32.58 -4.97 1.27
C GLY A 229 -31.76 -3.90 1.98
N LEU A 230 -30.99 -4.31 2.99
CA LEU A 230 -30.12 -3.42 3.73
C LEU A 230 -28.85 -3.12 2.93
N LEU A 231 -28.42 -1.86 2.96
CA LEU A 231 -27.16 -1.44 2.36
C LEU A 231 -26.07 -1.39 3.43
N TYR A 232 -25.14 -2.35 3.37
CA TYR A 232 -23.94 -2.36 4.20
C TYR A 232 -22.83 -1.55 3.51
N VAL A 233 -22.26 -0.60 4.22
CA VAL A 233 -21.21 0.28 3.70
C VAL A 233 -19.96 0.07 4.54
N CYS A 234 -18.93 -0.51 3.94
CA CYS A 234 -17.65 -0.75 4.60
C CYS A 234 -16.50 0.01 3.97
N ASN A 235 -15.49 0.35 4.79
CA ASN A 235 -14.19 0.75 4.28
C ASN A 235 -13.51 -0.44 3.57
N HIS A 236 -12.52 -0.16 2.72
CA HIS A 236 -11.89 -1.15 1.87
C HIS A 236 -10.42 -1.37 2.23
N ARG A 237 -10.10 -2.46 2.90
CA ARG A 237 -8.74 -2.91 3.23
C ARG A 237 -8.23 -4.01 2.30
N THR A 238 -9.07 -4.98 1.98
CA THR A 238 -8.69 -6.20 1.26
C THR A 238 -9.79 -6.66 0.29
N LEU A 239 -9.44 -7.61 -0.59
CA LEU A 239 -10.43 -8.26 -1.43
C LEU A 239 -11.48 -9.05 -0.61
N LEU A 240 -11.13 -9.51 0.59
CA LEU A 240 -11.99 -10.35 1.42
C LEU A 240 -12.96 -9.56 2.28
N ASP A 241 -12.96 -8.24 2.22
CA ASP A 241 -13.77 -7.37 3.07
C ASP A 241 -15.27 -7.74 3.06
N PRO A 242 -15.94 -7.86 1.89
CA PRO A 242 -17.30 -8.37 1.83
C PRO A 242 -17.49 -9.79 2.40
N LEU A 243 -16.47 -10.65 2.26
CA LEU A 243 -16.53 -12.03 2.75
C LEU A 243 -16.46 -12.08 4.28
N TYR A 244 -15.59 -11.26 4.89
CA TYR A 244 -15.55 -11.12 6.34
C TYR A 244 -16.90 -10.67 6.89
N LEU A 245 -17.56 -9.72 6.22
CA LEU A 245 -18.89 -9.28 6.63
C LEU A 245 -19.93 -10.40 6.49
N SER A 246 -19.93 -11.12 5.37
CA SER A 246 -20.83 -12.26 5.13
C SER A 246 -20.65 -13.37 6.18
N PHE A 247 -19.40 -13.76 6.47
CA PHE A 247 -19.08 -14.76 7.50
C PHE A 247 -19.45 -14.29 8.90
N SER A 248 -19.23 -13.00 9.20
CA SER A 248 -19.55 -12.41 10.50
C SER A 248 -21.05 -12.35 10.77
N LEU A 249 -21.84 -12.06 9.73
CA LEU A 249 -23.30 -12.02 9.82
C LEU A 249 -23.94 -13.39 9.61
N LYS A 250 -23.19 -14.37 9.09
CA LYS A 250 -23.71 -15.67 8.61
C LYS A 250 -24.89 -15.48 7.65
N LYS A 251 -24.75 -14.51 6.74
CA LYS A 251 -25.76 -14.12 5.76
C LYS A 251 -25.11 -14.01 4.39
N ASP A 252 -25.85 -14.42 3.37
CA ASP A 252 -25.43 -14.28 1.98
C ASP A 252 -25.66 -12.84 1.54
N LEU A 253 -24.57 -12.13 1.24
CA LEU A 253 -24.57 -10.74 0.82
C LEU A 253 -24.21 -10.67 -0.66
N THR A 254 -24.80 -9.72 -1.40
CA THR A 254 -24.30 -9.39 -2.74
C THR A 254 -23.30 -8.25 -2.63
N ALA A 255 -22.10 -8.41 -3.17
CA ALA A 255 -21.04 -7.39 -3.12
C ALA A 255 -20.90 -6.66 -4.45
N VAL A 256 -20.97 -5.32 -4.43
CA VAL A 256 -20.67 -4.49 -5.61
C VAL A 256 -19.22 -4.03 -5.58
N THR A 257 -18.53 -4.20 -6.70
CA THR A 257 -17.08 -3.93 -6.79
C THR A 257 -16.74 -3.17 -8.07
N TYR A 258 -15.83 -2.20 -7.99
CA TYR A 258 -15.43 -1.40 -9.17
C TYR A 258 -14.35 -2.07 -10.02
N SER A 259 -13.57 -3.00 -9.46
CA SER A 259 -12.33 -3.46 -10.09
C SER A 259 -11.91 -4.87 -9.64
N LEU A 260 -12.82 -5.83 -9.79
CA LEU A 260 -12.58 -7.25 -9.54
C LEU A 260 -12.08 -7.98 -10.79
N SER A 261 -11.17 -8.95 -10.67
CA SER A 261 -10.80 -9.81 -11.80
C SER A 261 -11.87 -10.88 -12.06
N ARG A 262 -12.01 -11.37 -13.31
CA ARG A 262 -12.95 -12.47 -13.62
C ARG A 262 -12.66 -13.73 -12.80
N MET A 263 -11.38 -14.01 -12.55
CA MET A 263 -10.98 -15.15 -11.72
C MET A 263 -11.46 -14.98 -10.29
N SER A 264 -11.28 -13.79 -9.71
CA SER A 264 -11.74 -13.48 -8.35
C SER A 264 -13.27 -13.56 -8.21
N GLU A 265 -14.01 -13.24 -9.27
CA GLU A 265 -15.48 -13.39 -9.34
C GLU A 265 -15.90 -14.86 -9.34
N ILE A 266 -15.24 -15.71 -10.15
CA ILE A 266 -15.50 -17.16 -10.21
C ILE A 266 -15.19 -17.84 -8.87
N LEU A 267 -14.10 -17.43 -8.21
CA LEU A 267 -13.66 -18.03 -6.94
C LEU A 267 -14.34 -17.39 -5.71
N SER A 268 -15.27 -16.45 -5.90
CA SER A 268 -15.93 -15.77 -4.78
C SER A 268 -17.03 -16.65 -4.17
N PRO A 269 -17.03 -16.87 -2.84
CA PRO A 269 -18.13 -17.54 -2.14
C PRO A 269 -19.46 -16.79 -2.16
N ILE A 270 -19.42 -15.48 -2.39
CA ILE A 270 -20.61 -14.63 -2.43
C ILE A 270 -20.85 -14.10 -3.84
N ARG A 271 -22.09 -13.72 -4.12
CA ARG A 271 -22.42 -13.07 -5.40
C ARG A 271 -21.69 -11.73 -5.48
N THR A 272 -20.86 -11.56 -6.49
CA THR A 272 -20.21 -10.29 -6.79
C THR A 272 -20.79 -9.68 -8.05
N VAL A 273 -20.92 -8.36 -8.10
CA VAL A 273 -21.40 -7.61 -9.26
C VAL A 273 -20.43 -6.47 -9.55
N ARG A 274 -20.05 -6.30 -10.81
CA ARG A 274 -19.10 -5.27 -11.24
C ARG A 274 -19.82 -3.98 -11.61
N LEU A 275 -19.35 -2.87 -11.05
CA LEU A 275 -19.78 -1.51 -11.39
C LEU A 275 -19.02 -0.98 -12.63
N THR A 276 -19.68 -0.17 -13.45
CA THR A 276 -19.16 0.37 -14.71
C THR A 276 -18.45 1.71 -14.55
N ARG A 277 -18.45 2.30 -13.35
CA ARG A 277 -17.98 3.67 -13.05
C ARG A 277 -18.80 4.76 -13.75
N ASN A 278 -20.00 4.40 -14.22
CA ASN A 278 -21.00 5.33 -14.70
C ASN A 278 -22.06 5.47 -13.62
N ARG A 279 -22.17 6.67 -13.05
CA ARG A 279 -23.04 6.96 -11.90
C ARG A 279 -24.50 6.55 -12.15
N ASP A 280 -25.03 6.83 -13.34
CA ASP A 280 -26.44 6.59 -13.65
C ASP A 280 -26.74 5.10 -13.85
N GLU A 281 -25.81 4.36 -14.47
CA GLU A 281 -25.92 2.91 -14.67
C GLU A 281 -25.73 2.17 -13.35
N ASP A 282 -24.70 2.53 -12.59
CA ASP A 282 -24.37 1.94 -11.30
C ASP A 282 -25.50 2.18 -10.29
N GLY A 283 -26.12 3.37 -10.29
CA GLY A 283 -27.28 3.68 -9.46
C GLY A 283 -28.48 2.77 -9.74
N LYS A 284 -28.87 2.65 -11.02
CA LYS A 284 -29.97 1.75 -11.43
C LYS A 284 -29.68 0.28 -11.09
N MET A 285 -28.42 -0.14 -11.25
CA MET A 285 -28.01 -1.49 -10.90
C MET A 285 -28.09 -1.74 -9.38
N MET A 286 -27.57 -0.82 -8.56
CA MET A 286 -27.61 -0.93 -7.11
C MET A 286 -29.06 -0.95 -6.59
N GLU A 287 -29.94 -0.12 -7.16
CA GLU A 287 -31.37 -0.12 -6.81
C GLU A 287 -32.04 -1.47 -7.11
N LYS A 288 -31.76 -2.05 -8.28
CA LYS A 288 -32.24 -3.40 -8.65
C LYS A 288 -31.70 -4.49 -7.74
N LEU A 289 -30.44 -4.39 -7.30
CA LEU A 289 -29.85 -5.38 -6.39
C LEU A 289 -30.44 -5.25 -4.98
N LEU A 290 -30.65 -4.03 -4.51
CA LEU A 290 -31.32 -3.77 -3.23
C LEU A 290 -32.76 -4.27 -3.20
N SER A 291 -33.47 -4.30 -4.34
CA SER A 291 -34.80 -4.92 -4.40
C SER A 291 -34.76 -6.45 -4.35
N GLN A 292 -33.60 -7.09 -4.57
CA GLN A 292 -33.42 -8.54 -4.54
C GLN A 292 -32.91 -9.05 -3.18
N GLY A 293 -32.17 -8.22 -2.45
CA GLY A 293 -31.63 -8.61 -1.14
C GLY A 293 -30.61 -7.61 -0.60
N ASP A 294 -29.91 -8.03 0.47
CA ASP A 294 -28.90 -7.23 1.15
C ASP A 294 -27.66 -7.01 0.25
N LEU A 295 -27.17 -5.77 0.22
CA LEU A 295 -26.08 -5.33 -0.63
C LEU A 295 -24.92 -4.79 0.22
N VAL A 296 -23.69 -5.13 -0.13
CA VAL A 296 -22.47 -4.54 0.47
C VAL A 296 -21.68 -3.76 -0.58
N VAL A 297 -21.26 -2.56 -0.21
CA VAL A 297 -20.46 -1.66 -1.05
C VAL A 297 -19.26 -1.08 -0.30
N CYS A 298 -18.14 -1.03 -1.01
CA CYS A 298 -16.93 -0.33 -0.59
C CYS A 298 -16.82 1.02 -1.35
N PRO A 299 -17.28 2.15 -0.78
CA PRO A 299 -17.41 3.40 -1.53
C PRO A 299 -16.07 4.10 -1.79
N GLU A 300 -14.96 3.64 -1.20
CA GLU A 300 -13.59 4.08 -1.50
C GLU A 300 -13.16 3.78 -2.94
N GLY A 301 -13.76 2.75 -3.56
CA GLY A 301 -13.45 2.36 -4.94
C GLY A 301 -12.12 1.63 -5.15
N THR A 302 -11.23 1.62 -4.15
CA THR A 302 -9.95 0.90 -4.14
C THR A 302 -9.57 0.53 -2.71
N THR A 303 -8.68 -0.47 -2.53
CA THR A 303 -8.21 -0.89 -1.21
C THR A 303 -7.20 0.11 -0.62
N CYS A 304 -7.39 0.51 0.63
CA CYS A 304 -6.47 1.32 1.42
C CYS A 304 -5.79 0.49 2.51
N ARG A 305 -4.45 0.50 2.53
CA ARG A 305 -3.64 -0.29 3.48
C ARG A 305 -3.16 0.53 4.69
N GLU A 306 -3.45 1.82 4.70
CA GLU A 306 -2.93 2.79 5.66
C GLU A 306 -4.01 3.14 6.69
N PRO A 307 -3.68 3.66 7.88
CA PRO A 307 -4.65 3.78 8.99
C PRO A 307 -5.83 4.73 8.71
N TYR A 308 -5.77 5.54 7.65
CA TYR A 308 -6.82 6.45 7.24
C TYR A 308 -7.75 5.87 6.15
N LEU A 309 -8.88 6.55 5.95
CA LEU A 309 -9.87 6.22 4.93
C LEU A 309 -9.64 7.03 3.66
N LEU A 310 -9.91 6.45 2.50
CA LEU A 310 -9.97 7.21 1.26
C LEU A 310 -11.30 7.95 1.14
N ARG A 311 -11.35 8.88 0.18
CA ARG A 311 -12.57 9.59 -0.17
C ARG A 311 -13.65 8.61 -0.63
N PHE A 312 -14.85 8.75 -0.07
CA PHE A 312 -16.00 7.95 -0.47
C PHE A 312 -16.72 8.57 -1.67
N SER A 313 -17.14 7.72 -2.61
CA SER A 313 -18.13 8.11 -3.63
C SER A 313 -19.48 8.37 -2.98
N PRO A 314 -20.21 9.46 -3.32
CA PRO A 314 -21.50 9.77 -2.71
C PRO A 314 -22.63 8.80 -3.11
N LEU A 315 -22.46 8.02 -4.18
CA LEU A 315 -23.53 7.19 -4.77
C LEU A 315 -24.25 6.32 -3.73
N PHE A 316 -23.53 5.67 -2.82
CA PHE A 316 -24.15 4.79 -1.81
C PHE A 316 -25.15 5.53 -0.92
N SER A 317 -24.91 6.81 -0.60
CA SER A 317 -25.77 7.62 0.27
C SER A 317 -27.08 8.01 -0.40
N GLU A 318 -27.15 7.92 -1.73
CA GLU A 318 -28.34 8.22 -2.52
C GLU A 318 -29.19 6.96 -2.76
N MET A 319 -28.63 5.77 -2.54
CA MET A 319 -29.30 4.49 -2.87
C MET A 319 -30.28 4.04 -1.79
N SER A 320 -30.05 4.39 -0.52
CA SER A 320 -30.85 3.94 0.62
C SER A 320 -30.79 4.93 1.76
N ASP A 321 -31.96 5.20 2.38
CA ASP A 321 -32.05 5.94 3.65
C ASP A 321 -31.58 5.08 4.84
N GLU A 322 -31.63 3.76 4.70
CA GLU A 322 -31.22 2.79 5.72
C GLU A 322 -29.85 2.20 5.33
N ILE A 323 -28.81 2.65 6.03
CA ILE A 323 -27.42 2.27 5.81
C ILE A 323 -26.86 1.65 7.08
N VAL A 324 -26.21 0.50 6.95
CA VAL A 324 -25.48 -0.16 8.03
C VAL A 324 -23.99 0.13 7.84
N PRO A 325 -23.39 1.05 8.61
CA PRO A 325 -21.96 1.30 8.54
C PRO A 325 -21.18 0.14 9.15
N VAL A 326 -20.12 -0.29 8.48
CA VAL A 326 -19.24 -1.38 8.93
C VAL A 326 -17.79 -0.90 8.86
N ALA A 327 -17.08 -1.02 9.98
CA ALA A 327 -15.64 -0.79 10.01
C ALA A 327 -14.89 -2.12 9.95
N LEU A 328 -13.93 -2.21 9.04
CA LEU A 328 -13.04 -3.34 8.83
C LEU A 328 -11.60 -2.91 9.14
N ASP A 329 -10.98 -3.67 10.03
CA ASP A 329 -9.56 -3.58 10.33
C ASP A 329 -8.89 -4.91 9.97
N ALA A 330 -8.00 -4.87 8.97
CA ALA A 330 -7.38 -6.06 8.40
C ALA A 330 -5.86 -5.96 8.52
N HIS A 331 -5.28 -6.96 9.18
CA HIS A 331 -3.84 -7.09 9.36
C HIS A 331 -3.32 -8.25 8.53
N VAL A 332 -2.27 -7.99 7.75
CA VAL A 332 -1.58 -9.02 6.96
C VAL A 332 -0.13 -9.13 7.39
N SER A 333 0.41 -10.34 7.36
CA SER A 333 1.80 -10.61 7.76
C SER A 333 2.74 -10.59 6.56
N MET A 334 2.48 -11.44 5.56
CA MET A 334 3.42 -11.67 4.45
C MET A 334 3.01 -10.96 3.17
N PHE A 335 1.75 -11.10 2.76
CA PHE A 335 1.25 -10.61 1.49
C PHE A 335 -0.03 -9.79 1.63
N TYR A 336 -0.15 -8.75 0.82
CA TYR A 336 -1.43 -8.13 0.54
C TYR A 336 -2.14 -8.91 -0.55
N GLY A 337 -3.39 -9.31 -0.31
CA GLY A 337 -4.20 -10.01 -1.31
C GLY A 337 -4.95 -9.12 -2.29
N THR A 338 -4.39 -7.94 -2.59
CA THR A 338 -4.80 -7.10 -3.72
C THR A 338 -3.57 -6.44 -4.31
N THR A 339 -3.59 -6.12 -5.61
CA THR A 339 -2.55 -5.30 -6.25
C THR A 339 -3.19 -4.34 -7.24
N ALA A 340 -2.67 -3.11 -7.32
CA ALA A 340 -3.16 -2.13 -8.29
C ALA A 340 -2.53 -2.39 -9.67
N GLY A 341 -1.23 -2.68 -9.70
CA GLY A 341 -0.48 -3.13 -10.86
C GLY A 341 -0.18 -4.63 -10.81
N GLY A 342 -0.33 -5.34 -11.94
CA GLY A 342 0.03 -6.76 -12.08
C GLY A 342 -1.16 -7.71 -12.31
N LEU A 343 -0.91 -9.01 -12.15
CA LEU A 343 -1.88 -10.08 -12.39
C LEU A 343 -2.89 -10.19 -11.23
N LYS A 344 -4.02 -9.49 -11.34
CA LYS A 344 -5.11 -9.51 -10.34
C LYS A 344 -5.74 -10.90 -10.11
N CYS A 345 -5.55 -11.84 -11.03
CA CYS A 345 -6.06 -13.21 -10.86
C CYS A 345 -5.42 -13.96 -9.68
N LEU A 346 -4.25 -13.50 -9.19
CA LEU A 346 -3.56 -14.08 -8.04
C LEU A 346 -4.02 -13.50 -6.70
N ASP A 347 -4.90 -12.48 -6.71
CA ASP A 347 -5.38 -11.82 -5.50
C ASP A 347 -6.06 -12.80 -4.52
N PRO A 348 -6.95 -13.71 -4.96
CA PRO A 348 -7.58 -14.69 -4.07
C PRO A 348 -6.59 -15.70 -3.47
N LEU A 349 -5.40 -15.85 -4.07
CA LEU A 349 -4.40 -16.84 -3.66
C LEU A 349 -3.42 -16.32 -2.60
N SER A 350 -3.52 -15.05 -2.24
CA SER A 350 -2.57 -14.38 -1.36
C SER A 350 -3.05 -14.28 0.10
N PHE A 351 -4.08 -15.06 0.48
CA PHE A 351 -4.76 -15.01 1.78
C PHE A 351 -4.63 -16.28 2.60
#